data_AF-A0A9X4C5L5-F1
#
_entry.id   AF-A0A9X4C5L5-F1
#
_cell.length_a   1.000
_cell.length_b   1.000
_cell.length_c   1.000
_cell.angle_alpha   90.00
_cell.angle_beta   90.00
_cell.angle_gamma   90.00
#
_symmetry.space_group_name_H-M   'P 1'
#
loop_
_entity.id
_entity.type
_entity.pdbx_description
1 polymer ?
#
loop_
_entity_poly.entity_id
_entity_poly.type
_entity_poly.pdbx_seq_one_letter_code
_entity_poly.pdbx_strand_id
1 'polypeptide(L)'
;MNADWNWFFSSLSQSAAAIVGIFGAFIITKIFANQTAFSEKKSKLKNYLIEAEKISDDANSYNMEWHNKHFNHPEYRKFHDFLDQNFPATESIDDISDQTFEDFIHENSFSQYSDKEDIKKELVYIATKIFEANASTREAQEASDRAAELLKESPLGKIMGITQTIAGVRNYNDFLNGNQKPLYATYGPIYKTNWDDVTKERESLEKSYLAAKHHARLATDLLRATEGDPESPFQISAALALVLCIFFIGVIYPLSFMPAVRAPEISIELETILGHILSFKGALLGVISTAFTVIVAIFYTTHSGMKYSRNDLDELTKITNAKSYCSFFKYVKDDEL
;
A
#
# COMPACT_ATOMS: atom_id res chain seq x y z
N MET A 1 -69.35 5.20 40.48
CA MET A 1 -68.51 6.24 39.85
C MET A 1 -68.17 5.75 38.45
N ASN A 2 -68.76 6.35 37.41
CA ASN A 2 -68.27 6.07 36.05
C ASN A 2 -66.87 6.67 35.96
N ALA A 3 -65.86 5.82 35.77
CA ALA A 3 -64.53 6.29 35.41
C ALA A 3 -64.69 7.12 34.13
N ASP A 4 -64.20 8.36 34.14
CA ASP A 4 -64.19 9.18 32.95
C ASP A 4 -63.09 8.66 32.02
N TRP A 5 -63.46 7.71 31.17
CA TRP A 5 -62.57 7.08 30.19
C TRP A 5 -61.95 8.12 29.24
N ASN A 6 -62.61 9.26 29.02
CA ASN A 6 -62.02 10.35 28.25
C ASN A 6 -60.83 10.98 28.96
N TRP A 7 -60.95 11.20 30.27
CA TRP A 7 -59.84 11.71 31.08
C TRP A 7 -58.68 10.72 31.10
N PHE A 8 -58.95 9.43 31.30
CA PHE A 8 -57.92 8.40 31.27
C PHE A 8 -57.18 8.32 29.92
N PHE A 9 -57.89 8.19 28.80
CA PHE A 9 -57.26 8.10 27.48
C PHE A 9 -56.57 9.39 27.07
N SER A 10 -57.13 10.56 27.42
CA SER A 10 -56.50 11.85 27.15
C SER A 10 -55.20 12.01 27.93
N SER A 11 -55.21 11.72 29.24
CA SER A 11 -54.00 11.78 30.08
C SER A 11 -52.94 10.76 29.62
N LEU A 12 -53.35 9.54 29.28
CA LEU A 12 -52.44 8.51 28.75
C LEU A 12 -51.77 8.94 27.44
N SER A 13 -52.55 9.44 26.47
CA SER A 13 -52.01 9.93 25.20
C SER A 13 -51.11 11.14 25.36
N GLN A 14 -51.45 12.08 26.25
CA GLN A 14 -50.61 13.24 26.52
C GLN A 14 -49.28 12.84 27.17
N SER A 15 -49.30 11.93 28.16
CA SER A 15 -48.08 11.42 28.76
C SER A 15 -47.22 10.62 27.78
N ALA A 16 -47.82 9.74 26.97
CA ALA A 16 -47.11 9.00 25.94
C ALA A 16 -46.50 9.92 24.87
N ALA A 17 -47.24 10.94 24.43
CA ALA A 17 -46.75 11.93 23.48
C ALA A 17 -45.56 12.73 24.05
N ALA A 18 -45.61 13.10 25.34
CA ALA A 18 -44.50 13.76 26.00
C ALA A 18 -43.24 12.87 26.06
N ILE A 19 -43.40 11.58 26.39
CA ILE A 19 -42.31 10.60 26.38
C ILE A 19 -41.70 10.48 24.97
N VAL A 20 -42.54 10.30 23.95
CA VAL A 20 -42.11 10.24 22.54
C VAL A 20 -41.37 11.51 22.13
N GLY A 21 -41.84 12.68 22.54
CA GLY A 21 -41.19 13.96 22.25
C GLY A 21 -39.79 14.06 22.86
N ILE A 22 -39.65 13.72 24.15
CA ILE A 22 -38.36 13.79 24.86
C ILE A 22 -37.36 12.78 24.28
N PHE A 23 -37.74 11.50 24.15
CA PHE A 23 -36.85 10.49 23.60
C PHE A 23 -36.55 10.72 22.13
N GLY A 24 -37.55 11.13 21.34
CA GLY A 24 -37.38 11.47 19.93
C GLY A 24 -36.36 12.59 19.74
N ALA A 25 -36.47 13.69 20.50
CA ALA A 25 -35.52 14.80 20.45
C ALA A 25 -34.09 14.35 20.81
N PHE A 26 -33.92 13.53 21.85
CA PHE A 26 -32.62 13.01 22.25
C PHE A 26 -32.00 12.11 21.18
N ILE A 27 -32.78 11.18 20.62
CA ILE A 27 -32.32 10.25 19.57
C ILE A 27 -31.93 11.02 18.31
N ILE A 28 -32.75 11.97 17.86
CA ILE A 28 -32.46 12.81 16.68
C ILE A 28 -31.17 13.60 16.89
N THR A 29 -31.00 14.22 18.06
CA THR A 29 -29.77 14.96 18.40
C THR A 29 -28.54 14.05 18.34
N LYS A 30 -28.67 12.82 18.87
CA LYS A 30 -27.59 11.83 18.81
C LYS A 30 -27.27 11.39 17.38
N ILE A 31 -28.29 11.20 16.53
CA ILE A 31 -28.11 10.88 15.11
C ILE A 31 -27.36 11.99 14.39
N PHE A 32 -27.72 13.26 14.61
CA PHE A 32 -26.98 14.38 14.00
C PHE A 32 -25.52 14.43 14.45
N ALA A 33 -25.25 14.25 15.75
CA ALA A 33 -23.88 14.21 16.26
C ALA A 33 -23.05 13.09 15.61
N ASN A 34 -23.64 11.89 15.49
CA ASN A 34 -23.00 10.76 14.82
C ASN A 34 -22.79 11.02 13.32
N GLN A 35 -23.76 11.67 12.65
CA GLN A 35 -23.64 12.04 11.24
C GLN A 35 -22.49 13.02 10.99
N THR A 36 -22.33 14.01 11.85
CA THR A 36 -21.20 14.96 11.77
C THR A 36 -19.88 14.23 11.96
N ALA A 37 -19.77 13.38 12.98
CA ALA A 37 -18.55 12.58 13.23
C ALA A 37 -18.24 11.62 12.07
N PHE A 38 -19.26 10.96 11.51
CA PHE A 38 -19.13 10.08 10.36
C PHE A 38 -18.61 10.83 9.13
N SER A 39 -19.19 11.98 8.83
CA SER A 39 -18.78 12.83 7.70
C SER A 39 -17.33 13.30 7.85
N GLU A 40 -16.94 13.74 9.06
CA GLU A 40 -15.58 14.17 9.36
C GLU A 40 -14.56 13.03 9.18
N LYS A 41 -14.82 11.86 9.78
CA LYS A 41 -13.96 10.68 9.64
C LYS A 41 -13.89 10.18 8.20
N LYS A 42 -15.01 10.20 7.47
CA LYS A 42 -15.05 9.82 6.05
C LYS A 42 -14.24 10.78 5.19
N SER A 43 -14.27 12.07 5.48
CA SER A 43 -13.42 13.07 4.81
C SER A 43 -11.94 12.83 5.12
N LYS A 44 -11.60 12.61 6.39
CA LYS A 44 -10.23 12.25 6.83
C LYS A 44 -9.72 10.99 6.14
N LEU A 45 -10.55 9.95 6.04
CA LEU A 45 -10.21 8.71 5.34
C LEU A 45 -9.82 9.00 3.89
N LYS A 46 -10.62 9.79 3.16
CA LYS A 46 -10.30 10.15 1.77
C LYS A 46 -9.01 10.95 1.66
N ASN A 47 -8.80 11.90 2.57
CA ASN A 47 -7.57 12.69 2.59
C ASN A 47 -6.35 11.81 2.85
N TYR A 48 -6.42 10.83 3.75
CA TYR A 48 -5.32 9.89 4.00
C TYR A 48 -5.04 8.99 2.80
N LEU A 49 -6.05 8.60 2.03
CA LEU A 49 -5.82 7.86 0.78
C LEU A 49 -5.09 8.73 -0.26
N ILE A 50 -5.50 9.99 -0.42
CA ILE A 50 -4.85 10.94 -1.34
C ILE A 50 -3.41 11.26 -0.88
N GLU A 51 -3.21 11.48 0.42
CA GLU A 51 -1.88 11.70 0.99
C GLU A 51 -1.00 10.46 0.83
N ALA A 52 -1.58 9.25 0.95
CA ALA A 52 -0.85 8.02 0.73
C ALA A 52 -0.37 7.88 -0.72
N GLU A 53 -1.25 8.17 -1.68
CA GLU A 53 -0.90 8.20 -3.11
C GLU A 53 0.22 9.21 -3.37
N LYS A 54 0.12 10.42 -2.82
CA LYS A 54 1.16 11.45 -2.95
C LYS A 54 2.52 11.01 -2.39
N ILE A 55 2.55 10.38 -1.21
CA ILE A 55 3.80 9.89 -0.61
C ILE A 55 4.37 8.74 -1.45
N SER A 56 3.51 7.84 -1.95
CA SER A 56 3.90 6.76 -2.85
C SER A 56 4.51 7.31 -4.14
N ASP A 57 3.87 8.30 -4.77
CA ASP A 57 4.37 8.92 -6.01
C ASP A 57 5.70 9.65 -5.79
N ASP A 58 5.84 10.38 -4.67
CA ASP A 58 7.10 11.02 -4.28
C ASP A 58 8.20 9.97 -4.09
N ALA A 59 7.93 8.90 -3.33
CA ALA A 59 8.89 7.83 -3.07
C ALA A 59 9.31 7.09 -4.35
N ASN A 60 8.38 6.87 -5.28
CA ASN A 60 8.65 6.20 -6.55
C ASN A 60 9.31 7.12 -7.59
N SER A 61 9.35 8.43 -7.35
CA SER A 61 10.04 9.39 -8.23
C SER A 61 11.57 9.34 -8.10
N TYR A 62 12.07 8.85 -6.97
CA TYR A 62 13.51 8.71 -6.72
C TYR A 62 14.08 7.54 -7.52
N ASN A 63 15.19 7.78 -8.22
CA ASN A 63 15.80 6.78 -9.09
C ASN A 63 16.75 5.88 -8.29
N MET A 64 16.18 4.97 -7.52
CA MET A 64 16.96 4.04 -6.69
C MET A 64 17.74 3.01 -7.51
N GLU A 65 17.33 2.73 -8.76
CA GLU A 65 18.12 1.93 -9.69
C GLU A 65 19.42 2.65 -10.08
N TRP A 66 19.33 3.95 -10.39
CA TRP A 66 20.49 4.79 -10.65
C TRP A 66 21.40 4.89 -9.41
N HIS A 67 20.82 5.07 -8.22
CA HIS A 67 21.57 5.07 -6.96
C HIS A 67 22.34 3.76 -6.78
N ASN A 68 21.65 2.63 -6.87
CA ASN A 68 22.25 1.30 -6.73
C ASN A 68 23.36 1.07 -7.75
N LYS A 69 23.13 1.44 -9.01
CA LYS A 69 24.13 1.31 -10.07
C LYS A 69 25.38 2.12 -9.74
N HIS A 70 25.26 3.39 -9.34
CA HIS A 70 26.41 4.26 -9.08
C HIS A 70 27.13 3.92 -7.77
N PHE A 71 26.40 3.42 -6.77
CA PHE A 71 26.95 3.00 -5.49
C PHE A 71 27.69 1.66 -5.61
N ASN A 72 27.16 0.69 -6.34
CA ASN A 72 27.75 -0.64 -6.49
C ASN A 72 28.88 -0.68 -7.53
N HIS A 73 28.93 0.27 -8.46
CA HIS A 73 29.92 0.30 -9.54
C HIS A 73 31.39 0.20 -9.07
N PRO A 74 31.83 0.89 -8.00
CA PRO A 74 33.18 0.74 -7.47
C PRO A 74 33.45 -0.65 -6.90
N GLU A 75 32.46 -1.28 -6.28
CA GLU A 75 32.59 -2.62 -5.70
C GLU A 75 32.67 -3.70 -6.80
N TYR A 76 31.90 -3.56 -7.88
CA TYR A 76 32.04 -4.40 -9.08
C TYR A 76 33.44 -4.31 -9.71
N ARG A 77 34.06 -3.13 -9.67
CA ARG A 77 35.47 -3.00 -10.10
C ARG A 77 36.42 -3.76 -9.19
N LYS A 78 36.26 -3.64 -7.86
CA LYS A 78 37.08 -4.41 -6.91
C LYS A 78 36.96 -5.91 -7.16
N PHE A 79 35.77 -6.38 -7.56
CA PHE A 79 35.57 -7.77 -7.91
C PHE A 79 36.38 -8.19 -9.15
N HIS A 80 36.39 -7.37 -10.20
CA HIS A 80 37.26 -7.63 -11.35
C HIS A 80 38.74 -7.64 -10.94
N ASP A 81 39.19 -6.66 -10.15
CA ASP A 81 40.58 -6.61 -9.68
C ASP A 81 40.91 -7.84 -8.79
N PHE A 82 39.94 -8.35 -8.04
CA PHE A 82 40.04 -9.58 -7.26
C PHE A 82 40.19 -10.82 -8.16
N LEU A 83 39.40 -10.91 -9.23
CA LEU A 83 39.49 -12.01 -10.19
C LEU A 83 40.83 -12.01 -10.94
N ASP A 84 41.31 -10.84 -11.35
CA ASP A 84 42.62 -10.70 -12.00
C ASP A 84 43.77 -11.17 -11.09
N GLN A 85 43.67 -10.95 -9.77
CA GLN A 85 44.71 -11.30 -8.82
C GLN A 85 44.68 -12.77 -8.39
N ASN A 86 43.49 -13.34 -8.21
CA ASN A 86 43.32 -14.68 -7.64
C ASN A 86 43.06 -15.76 -8.70
N PHE A 87 42.53 -15.38 -9.87
CA PHE A 87 42.14 -16.28 -10.95
C PHE A 87 42.65 -15.81 -12.34
N PRO A 88 43.95 -15.49 -12.49
CA PRO A 88 44.48 -14.85 -13.71
C PRO A 88 44.43 -15.73 -14.97
N ALA A 89 44.42 -17.06 -14.81
CA ALA A 89 44.44 -18.02 -15.91
C ALA A 89 43.16 -18.85 -16.02
N THR A 90 42.12 -18.47 -15.26
CA THR A 90 40.85 -19.19 -15.25
C THR A 90 40.04 -18.83 -16.48
N GLU A 91 39.46 -19.86 -17.12
CA GLU A 91 38.69 -19.76 -18.37
C GLU A 91 37.25 -20.27 -18.21
N SER A 92 36.92 -20.94 -17.10
CA SER A 92 35.57 -21.41 -16.81
C SER A 92 35.01 -20.79 -15.54
N ILE A 93 33.73 -20.44 -15.56
CA ILE A 93 33.02 -19.96 -14.36
C ILE A 93 32.80 -21.07 -13.34
N ASP A 94 32.78 -22.33 -13.79
CA ASP A 94 32.64 -23.51 -12.93
C ASP A 94 33.82 -23.67 -11.96
N ASP A 95 34.95 -23.00 -12.24
CA ASP A 95 36.13 -23.00 -11.39
C ASP A 95 35.99 -22.04 -10.19
N ILE A 96 34.99 -21.16 -10.19
CA ILE A 96 34.64 -20.31 -9.04
C ILE A 96 33.51 -20.99 -8.26
N SER A 97 33.74 -21.22 -6.97
CA SER A 97 32.68 -21.70 -6.08
C SER A 97 31.63 -20.63 -5.81
N ASP A 98 30.37 -21.03 -5.65
CA ASP A 98 29.29 -20.14 -5.19
C ASP A 98 29.65 -19.38 -3.90
N GLN A 99 30.41 -20.03 -3.01
CA GLN A 99 30.87 -19.45 -1.75
C GLN A 99 31.77 -18.22 -1.96
N THR A 100 32.58 -18.21 -3.01
CA THR A 100 33.47 -17.09 -3.33
C THR A 100 32.68 -15.82 -3.67
N PHE A 101 31.53 -15.96 -4.33
CA PHE A 101 30.65 -14.82 -4.60
C PHE A 101 29.99 -14.32 -3.31
N GLU A 102 29.49 -15.22 -2.47
CA GLU A 102 28.85 -14.86 -1.19
C GLU A 102 29.84 -14.17 -0.23
N ASP A 103 31.06 -14.70 -0.12
CA ASP A 103 32.13 -14.14 0.70
C ASP A 103 32.47 -12.73 0.21
N PHE A 104 32.61 -12.53 -1.11
CA PHE A 104 32.88 -11.21 -1.68
C PHE A 104 31.74 -10.22 -1.42
N ILE A 105 30.48 -10.65 -1.54
CA ILE A 105 29.31 -9.81 -1.24
C ILE A 105 29.30 -9.41 0.24
N HIS A 106 29.69 -10.32 1.14
CA HIS A 106 29.70 -10.06 2.58
C HIS A 106 30.85 -9.15 3.02
N GLU A 107 32.03 -9.27 2.40
CA GLU A 107 33.22 -8.49 2.74
C GLU A 107 33.19 -7.06 2.17
N ASN A 108 32.38 -6.80 1.16
CA ASN A 108 32.32 -5.51 0.47
C ASN A 108 31.04 -4.71 0.75
N SER A 109 31.15 -3.40 0.61
CA SER A 109 30.07 -2.45 0.96
C SER A 109 29.13 -2.21 -0.22
N PHE A 110 28.34 -3.21 -0.60
CA PHE A 110 27.27 -3.02 -1.58
C PHE A 110 26.10 -2.18 -1.01
N SER A 111 25.32 -1.56 -1.88
CA SER A 111 24.15 -0.77 -1.51
C SER A 111 23.12 -1.63 -0.76
N GLN A 112 22.65 -1.14 0.38
CA GLN A 112 21.61 -1.79 1.17
C GLN A 112 20.27 -1.90 0.42
N TYR A 113 20.06 -1.10 -0.64
CA TYR A 113 18.84 -1.05 -1.44
C TYR A 113 18.87 -2.00 -2.65
N SER A 114 19.92 -2.81 -2.79
CA SER A 114 20.09 -3.79 -3.86
C SER A 114 19.75 -5.20 -3.38
N ASP A 115 19.10 -6.00 -4.22
CA ASP A 115 18.90 -7.42 -3.93
C ASP A 115 20.22 -8.18 -4.05
N LYS A 116 20.51 -9.07 -3.10
CA LYS A 116 21.73 -9.89 -3.12
C LYS A 116 21.80 -10.78 -4.35
N GLU A 117 20.66 -11.31 -4.78
CA GLU A 117 20.57 -12.15 -5.98
C GLU A 117 20.92 -11.36 -7.24
N ASP A 118 20.52 -10.08 -7.30
CA ASP A 118 20.82 -9.22 -8.44
C ASP A 118 22.28 -8.80 -8.46
N ILE A 119 22.88 -8.52 -7.29
CA ILE A 119 24.33 -8.32 -7.15
C ILE A 119 25.07 -9.57 -7.63
N LYS A 120 24.67 -10.76 -7.16
CA LYS A 120 25.31 -12.03 -7.53
C LYS A 120 25.26 -12.27 -9.04
N LYS A 121 24.11 -12.03 -9.70
CA LYS A 121 23.99 -12.13 -11.17
C LYS A 121 24.98 -11.21 -11.88
N GLU A 122 25.15 -9.97 -11.42
CA GLU A 122 26.12 -9.04 -11.99
C GLU A 122 27.57 -9.52 -11.77
N LEU A 123 27.91 -10.05 -10.59
CA LEU A 123 29.24 -10.63 -10.34
C LEU A 123 29.51 -11.84 -11.25
N VAL A 124 28.54 -12.75 -11.41
CA VAL A 124 28.62 -13.89 -12.34
C VAL A 124 28.81 -13.41 -13.78
N TYR A 125 28.09 -12.37 -14.19
CA TYR A 125 28.24 -11.76 -15.50
C TYR A 125 29.66 -11.19 -15.71
N ILE A 126 30.19 -10.47 -14.72
CA ILE A 126 31.56 -9.94 -14.75
C ILE A 126 32.58 -11.07 -14.87
N ALA A 127 32.47 -12.11 -14.04
CA ALA A 127 33.36 -13.27 -14.09
C ALA A 127 33.34 -13.95 -15.47
N THR A 128 32.14 -14.20 -16.00
CA THR A 128 31.96 -14.81 -17.33
C THR A 128 32.66 -13.99 -18.41
N LYS A 129 32.51 -12.66 -18.38
CA LYS A 129 33.12 -11.77 -19.39
C LYS A 129 34.65 -11.73 -19.30
N ILE A 130 35.21 -11.78 -18.10
CA ILE A 130 36.66 -11.85 -17.90
C ILE A 130 37.20 -13.18 -18.41
N PHE A 131 36.52 -14.29 -18.10
CA PHE A 131 36.96 -15.62 -18.50
C PHE A 131 36.83 -15.88 -20.00
N GLU A 132 35.75 -15.40 -20.64
CA GLU A 132 35.64 -15.35 -22.11
C GLU A 132 36.81 -14.57 -22.73
N ALA A 133 37.19 -13.43 -22.13
CA ALA A 133 38.32 -12.63 -22.60
C ALA A 133 39.66 -13.37 -22.42
N ASN A 134 39.88 -14.03 -21.30
CA ASN A 134 41.08 -14.85 -21.05
C ASN A 134 41.20 -15.99 -22.08
N ALA A 135 40.11 -16.74 -22.32
CA ALA A 135 40.08 -17.81 -23.31
C ALA A 135 40.39 -17.29 -24.72
N SER A 136 39.76 -16.18 -25.12
CA SER A 136 40.02 -15.57 -26.44
C SER A 136 41.47 -15.06 -26.58
N THR A 137 42.07 -14.58 -25.49
CA THR A 137 43.45 -14.13 -25.47
C THR A 137 44.41 -15.31 -25.64
N ARG A 138 44.16 -16.45 -24.97
CA ARG A 138 44.93 -17.69 -25.17
C ARG A 138 44.80 -18.19 -26.61
N GLU A 139 43.59 -18.24 -27.16
CA GLU A 139 43.37 -18.68 -28.54
C GLU A 139 44.13 -17.81 -29.55
N ALA A 140 44.12 -16.48 -29.35
CA ALA A 140 44.88 -15.54 -30.17
C ALA A 140 46.40 -15.76 -30.03
N GLN A 141 46.87 -16.04 -28.81
CA GLN A 141 48.28 -16.33 -28.54
C GLN A 141 48.71 -17.64 -29.18
N GLU A 142 47.92 -18.71 -29.07
CA GLU A 142 48.18 -20.01 -29.71
C GLU A 142 48.11 -19.93 -31.24
N ALA A 143 47.21 -19.11 -31.81
CA ALA A 143 47.14 -18.88 -33.24
C ALA A 143 48.38 -18.12 -33.74
N SER A 144 48.82 -17.10 -33.00
CA SER A 144 50.06 -16.37 -33.27
C SER A 144 51.28 -17.29 -33.18
N ASP A 145 51.34 -18.16 -32.18
CA ASP A 145 52.45 -19.08 -31.98
C ASP A 145 52.52 -20.15 -33.08
N ARG A 146 51.37 -20.70 -33.49
CA ARG A 146 51.28 -21.59 -34.66
C ARG A 146 51.70 -20.89 -35.95
N ALA A 147 51.28 -19.65 -36.16
CA ALA A 147 51.70 -18.87 -37.32
C ALA A 147 53.21 -18.60 -37.33
N ALA A 148 53.80 -18.30 -36.16
CA ALA A 148 55.24 -18.10 -36.00
C ALA A 148 56.04 -19.39 -36.26
N GLU A 149 55.53 -20.53 -35.81
CA GLU A 149 56.15 -21.84 -36.03
C GLU A 149 56.14 -22.24 -37.52
N LEU A 150 54.99 -22.10 -38.19
CA LEU A 150 54.88 -22.33 -39.64
C LEU A 150 55.81 -21.43 -40.46
N LEU A 151 55.96 -20.16 -40.05
CA LEU A 151 56.90 -19.22 -40.67
C LEU A 151 58.36 -19.65 -40.48
N LYS A 152 58.72 -20.13 -39.28
CA LYS A 152 60.05 -20.64 -38.94
C LYS A 152 60.42 -21.89 -39.75
N GLU A 153 59.46 -22.77 -40.01
CA GLU A 153 59.68 -23.99 -40.80
C GLU A 153 59.76 -23.76 -42.31
N SER A 154 59.21 -22.64 -42.80
CA SER A 154 59.21 -22.30 -44.23
C SER A 154 60.63 -22.08 -44.80
N PRO A 155 60.84 -22.26 -46.12
CA PRO A 155 62.13 -21.99 -46.77
C PRO A 155 62.58 -20.54 -46.59
N LEU A 156 61.64 -19.59 -46.61
CA LEU A 156 61.87 -18.18 -46.33
C LEU A 156 62.30 -17.96 -44.86
N GLY A 157 61.66 -18.72 -43.97
CA GLY A 157 61.94 -18.91 -42.55
C GLY A 157 63.41 -19.18 -42.21
N LYS A 158 63.96 -20.17 -42.90
CA LYS A 158 65.32 -20.67 -42.68
C LYS A 158 66.40 -19.77 -43.28
N ILE A 159 66.08 -18.96 -44.29
CA ILE A 159 67.03 -18.07 -44.97
C ILE A 159 67.22 -16.74 -44.20
N MET A 160 66.18 -16.22 -43.53
CA MET A 160 66.20 -14.85 -42.99
C MET A 160 66.63 -14.66 -41.53
N GLY A 161 66.99 -15.71 -40.76
CA GLY A 161 67.46 -15.52 -39.37
C GLY A 161 66.44 -14.79 -38.48
N ILE A 162 65.23 -15.36 -38.35
CA ILE A 162 63.99 -14.67 -37.96
C ILE A 162 63.78 -14.59 -36.43
N THR A 163 64.80 -14.80 -35.61
CA THR A 163 64.62 -14.78 -34.15
C THR A 163 64.23 -13.39 -33.62
N GLN A 164 64.72 -12.30 -34.25
CA GLN A 164 64.41 -10.93 -33.84
C GLN A 164 63.07 -10.41 -34.39
N THR A 165 62.67 -10.81 -35.59
CA THR A 165 61.41 -10.38 -36.21
C THR A 165 60.18 -11.03 -35.58
N ILE A 166 60.29 -12.31 -35.17
CA ILE A 166 59.22 -13.00 -34.43
C ILE A 166 59.00 -12.36 -33.06
N ALA A 167 60.08 -12.00 -32.35
CA ALA A 167 59.98 -11.31 -31.05
C ALA A 167 59.34 -9.91 -31.18
N GLY A 168 59.65 -9.16 -32.25
CA GLY A 168 59.05 -7.86 -32.53
C GLY A 168 57.55 -7.92 -32.84
N VAL A 169 57.09 -8.96 -33.53
CA VAL A 169 55.66 -9.17 -33.85
C VAL A 169 54.87 -9.64 -32.62
N ARG A 170 55.44 -10.52 -31.79
CA ARG A 170 54.84 -10.92 -30.49
C ARG A 170 54.64 -9.70 -29.58
N ASN A 171 55.68 -8.88 -29.41
CA ASN A 171 55.58 -7.65 -28.61
C ASN A 171 54.56 -6.64 -29.17
N TYR A 172 54.38 -6.58 -30.49
CA TYR A 172 53.40 -5.67 -31.11
C TYR A 172 51.96 -6.15 -30.90
N ASN A 173 51.70 -7.46 -30.99
CA ASN A 173 50.39 -8.03 -30.67
C ASN A 173 50.10 -7.98 -29.16
N ASP A 174 51.08 -8.25 -28.29
CA ASP A 174 50.93 -8.10 -26.84
C ASP A 174 50.69 -6.63 -26.44
N PHE A 175 51.26 -5.66 -27.17
CA PHE A 175 51.02 -4.23 -26.95
C PHE A 175 49.63 -3.77 -27.43
N LEU A 176 49.13 -4.31 -28.54
CA LEU A 176 47.80 -4.00 -29.07
C LEU A 176 46.67 -4.68 -28.29
N ASN A 177 46.87 -5.93 -27.84
CA ASN A 177 45.88 -6.67 -27.05
C ASN A 177 45.99 -6.37 -25.54
N GLY A 178 47.18 -6.09 -25.02
CA GLY A 178 47.43 -5.95 -23.57
C GLY A 178 46.85 -4.70 -22.91
N ASN A 179 46.22 -3.79 -23.66
CA ASN A 179 45.69 -2.53 -23.12
C ASN A 179 44.16 -2.42 -23.09
N GLN A 180 43.40 -3.35 -23.66
CA GLN A 180 41.96 -3.39 -23.47
C GLN A 180 41.61 -4.38 -22.36
N LYS A 181 41.77 -3.93 -21.10
CA LYS A 181 41.25 -4.68 -19.96
C LYS A 181 39.74 -4.91 -20.17
N PRO A 182 39.22 -6.15 -20.05
CA PRO A 182 37.82 -6.46 -20.37
C PRO A 182 36.80 -5.60 -19.61
N LEU A 183 37.13 -5.16 -18.38
CA LEU A 183 36.34 -4.19 -17.61
C LEU A 183 35.97 -2.91 -18.39
N TYR A 184 36.90 -2.37 -19.20
CA TYR A 184 36.67 -1.16 -20.00
C TYR A 184 35.63 -1.39 -21.11
N ALA A 185 35.53 -2.61 -21.62
CA ALA A 185 34.54 -2.98 -22.62
C ALA A 185 33.14 -3.19 -22.01
N THR A 186 33.05 -3.59 -20.73
CA THR A 186 31.77 -3.90 -20.07
C THR A 186 31.09 -2.67 -19.45
N TYR A 187 31.83 -1.73 -18.86
CA TYR A 187 31.24 -0.59 -18.12
C TYR A 187 31.58 0.81 -18.68
N GLY A 188 32.37 0.90 -19.76
CA GLY A 188 32.72 2.18 -20.39
C GLY A 188 33.64 3.08 -19.54
N PRO A 189 33.97 4.29 -20.03
CA PRO A 189 34.85 5.20 -19.33
C PRO A 189 34.21 5.76 -18.06
N ILE A 190 35.06 5.91 -17.04
CA ILE A 190 34.73 6.32 -15.67
C ILE A 190 34.10 7.71 -15.68
N TYR A 191 32.80 7.82 -15.38
CA TYR A 191 32.28 9.05 -14.82
C TYR A 191 32.62 9.05 -13.32
N LYS A 192 33.22 10.14 -12.84
CA LYS A 192 33.42 10.33 -11.39
C LYS A 192 32.03 10.33 -10.75
N THR A 193 31.70 9.30 -9.98
CA THR A 193 30.44 9.23 -9.24
C THR A 193 30.32 10.50 -8.39
N ASN A 194 29.26 11.27 -8.61
CA ASN A 194 28.98 12.41 -7.76
C ASN A 194 28.34 11.90 -6.46
N TRP A 195 29.16 11.71 -5.44
CA TRP A 195 28.71 11.19 -4.14
C TRP A 195 27.66 12.09 -3.49
N ASP A 196 27.65 13.39 -3.79
CA ASP A 196 26.63 14.32 -3.30
C ASP A 196 25.25 13.96 -3.85
N ASP A 197 25.16 13.64 -5.15
CA ASP A 197 23.90 13.25 -5.79
C ASP A 197 23.42 11.88 -5.30
N VAL A 198 24.33 10.91 -5.16
CA VAL A 198 24.01 9.56 -4.63
C VAL A 198 23.50 9.63 -3.20
N THR A 199 24.14 10.46 -2.35
CA THR A 199 23.74 10.66 -0.95
C THR A 199 22.40 11.38 -0.88
N LYS A 200 22.19 12.40 -1.71
CA LYS A 200 20.95 13.17 -1.77
C LYS A 200 19.75 12.30 -2.16
N GLU A 201 19.88 11.41 -3.14
CA GLU A 201 18.81 10.48 -3.52
C GLU A 201 18.45 9.56 -2.34
N ARG A 202 19.45 9.00 -1.66
CA ARG A 202 19.25 8.18 -0.45
C ARG A 202 18.52 8.94 0.66
N GLU A 203 19.01 10.12 1.01
CA GLU A 203 18.42 10.95 2.08
C GLU A 203 16.98 11.36 1.74
N SER A 204 16.69 11.59 0.47
CA SER A 204 15.35 11.92 0.00
C SER A 204 14.40 10.73 0.12
N LEU A 205 14.85 9.51 -0.25
CA LEU A 205 14.09 8.28 -0.03
C LEU A 205 13.83 8.03 1.46
N GLU A 206 14.85 8.16 2.31
CA GLU A 206 14.73 7.96 3.77
C GLU A 206 13.76 8.97 4.39
N LYS A 207 13.80 10.23 3.95
CA LYS A 207 12.82 11.25 4.36
C LYS A 207 11.40 10.90 3.93
N SER A 208 11.21 10.38 2.72
CA SER A 208 9.92 9.92 2.23
C SER A 208 9.41 8.71 3.03
N TYR A 209 10.31 7.79 3.41
CA TYR A 209 10.00 6.67 4.29
C TYR A 209 9.55 7.14 5.69
N LEU A 210 10.22 8.15 6.29
CA LEU A 210 9.78 8.72 7.56
C LEU A 210 8.37 9.34 7.47
N ALA A 211 8.08 10.03 6.38
CA ALA A 211 6.75 10.56 6.10
C ALA A 211 5.71 9.43 5.98
N ALA A 212 6.04 8.36 5.25
CA ALA A 212 5.20 7.16 5.14
C ALA A 212 4.98 6.48 6.50
N LYS A 213 6.02 6.35 7.34
CA LYS A 213 5.94 5.77 8.70
C LYS A 213 5.04 6.59 9.62
N HIS A 214 5.16 7.92 9.57
CA HIS A 214 4.27 8.81 10.31
C HIS A 214 2.82 8.67 9.82
N HIS A 215 2.60 8.71 8.50
CA HIS A 215 1.27 8.58 7.92
C HIS A 215 0.64 7.21 8.22
N ALA A 216 1.40 6.13 8.17
CA ALA A 216 0.96 4.78 8.52
C ALA A 216 0.43 4.69 9.97
N ARG A 217 1.05 5.41 10.92
CA ARG A 217 0.55 5.51 12.31
C ARG A 217 -0.80 6.23 12.35
N LEU A 218 -0.93 7.36 11.67
CA LEU A 218 -2.19 8.10 11.59
C LEU A 218 -3.31 7.26 10.94
N ALA A 219 -2.98 6.51 9.88
CA ALA A 219 -3.90 5.59 9.23
C ALA A 219 -4.34 4.47 10.18
N THR A 220 -3.42 3.94 11.00
CA THR A 220 -3.73 2.92 12.02
C THR A 220 -4.69 3.46 13.08
N ASP A 221 -4.45 4.69 13.56
CA ASP A 221 -5.34 5.34 14.53
C ASP A 221 -6.74 5.57 13.95
N LEU A 222 -6.82 6.00 12.68
CA LEU A 222 -8.10 6.17 11.99
C LEU A 222 -8.82 4.84 11.79
N LEU A 223 -8.11 3.79 11.37
CA LEU A 223 -8.68 2.46 11.18
C LEU A 223 -9.29 1.93 12.48
N ARG A 224 -8.58 2.09 13.60
CA ARG A 224 -9.09 1.72 14.92
C ARG A 224 -10.30 2.57 15.34
N ALA A 225 -10.35 3.83 14.92
CA ALA A 225 -11.47 4.73 15.20
C ALA A 225 -12.70 4.50 14.32
N THR A 226 -12.58 3.77 13.20
CA THR A 226 -13.68 3.43 12.27
C THR A 226 -14.10 1.96 12.36
N GLU A 227 -13.34 1.13 13.08
CA GLU A 227 -13.63 -0.28 13.28
C GLU A 227 -15.01 -0.50 13.93
N GLY A 228 -15.84 -1.35 13.30
CA GLY A 228 -17.15 -1.73 13.84
C GLY A 228 -18.26 -0.70 13.69
N ASP A 229 -18.11 0.30 12.81
CA ASP A 229 -19.11 1.34 12.53
C ASP A 229 -19.65 2.04 13.80
N PRO A 230 -18.80 2.69 14.62
CA PRO A 230 -19.21 3.22 15.92
C PRO A 230 -20.29 4.31 15.84
N GLU A 231 -20.46 4.96 14.70
CA GLU A 231 -21.50 5.95 14.43
C GLU A 231 -22.88 5.34 14.12
N SER A 232 -22.96 4.04 13.81
CA SER A 232 -24.21 3.33 13.51
C SER A 232 -24.53 2.21 14.51
N PRO A 233 -24.60 2.47 15.83
CA PRO A 233 -24.93 1.43 16.80
C PRO A 233 -26.37 0.95 16.64
N PHE A 234 -26.58 -0.37 16.78
CA PHE A 234 -27.90 -1.00 16.74
C PHE A 234 -28.90 -0.43 17.77
N GLN A 235 -28.38 0.07 18.90
CA GLN A 235 -29.18 0.66 19.99
C GLN A 235 -30.03 1.85 19.52
N ILE A 236 -29.52 2.69 18.60
CA ILE A 236 -30.25 3.86 18.08
C ILE A 236 -31.40 3.39 17.17
N SER A 237 -31.16 2.40 16.31
CA SER A 237 -32.20 1.78 15.48
C SER A 237 -33.32 1.17 16.33
N ALA A 238 -32.95 0.44 17.39
CA ALA A 238 -33.91 -0.13 18.33
C ALA A 238 -34.70 0.96 19.07
N ALA A 239 -34.04 2.06 19.47
CA ALA A 239 -34.70 3.18 20.13
C ALA A 239 -35.71 3.90 19.21
N LEU A 240 -35.38 4.10 17.93
CA LEU A 240 -36.32 4.65 16.93
C LEU A 240 -37.55 3.75 16.77
N ALA A 241 -37.34 2.44 16.68
CA ALA A 241 -38.45 1.47 16.59
C ALA A 241 -39.32 1.51 17.85
N LEU A 242 -38.71 1.60 19.03
CA LEU A 242 -39.43 1.70 20.31
C LEU A 242 -40.24 2.99 20.40
N VAL A 243 -39.68 4.14 20.00
CA VAL A 243 -40.41 5.41 19.94
C VAL A 243 -41.61 5.32 19.00
N LEU A 244 -41.45 4.66 17.86
CA LEU A 244 -42.56 4.40 16.93
C LEU A 244 -43.65 3.52 17.58
N CYS A 245 -43.26 2.46 18.29
CA CYS A 245 -44.20 1.60 19.03
C CYS A 245 -44.95 2.36 20.13
N ILE A 246 -44.26 3.17 20.94
CA ILE A 246 -44.90 4.00 21.98
C ILE A 246 -45.84 5.01 21.35
N PHE A 247 -45.49 5.59 20.21
CA PHE A 247 -46.37 6.51 19.51
C PHE A 247 -47.68 5.83 19.08
N PHE A 248 -47.61 4.67 18.43
CA PHE A 248 -48.83 3.97 17.99
C PHE A 248 -49.66 3.42 19.16
N ILE A 249 -49.03 2.80 20.15
CA ILE A 249 -49.72 2.15 21.28
C ILE A 249 -50.18 3.18 22.32
N GLY A 250 -49.38 4.22 22.56
CA GLY A 250 -49.61 5.20 23.61
C GLY A 250 -50.34 6.45 23.14
N VAL A 251 -50.17 6.89 21.89
CA VAL A 251 -50.80 8.11 21.38
C VAL A 251 -51.98 7.77 20.47
N ILE A 252 -51.74 7.02 19.39
CA ILE A 252 -52.74 6.76 18.36
C ILE A 252 -53.86 5.86 18.89
N TYR A 253 -53.51 4.76 19.55
CA TYR A 253 -54.48 3.79 20.04
C TYR A 253 -55.45 4.39 21.07
N PRO A 254 -55.04 5.11 22.13
CA PRO A 254 -56.00 5.69 23.09
C PRO A 254 -56.82 6.83 22.48
N LEU A 255 -56.22 7.68 21.63
CA LEU A 255 -56.98 8.71 20.91
C LEU A 255 -58.04 8.10 19.99
N SER A 256 -57.84 6.88 19.47
CA SER A 256 -58.81 6.20 18.61
C SER A 256 -60.14 5.89 19.31
N PHE A 257 -60.17 5.78 20.65
CA PHE A 257 -61.39 5.52 21.43
C PHE A 257 -62.14 6.77 21.90
N MET A 258 -61.59 7.97 21.73
CA MET A 258 -62.25 9.21 22.19
C MET A 258 -63.27 9.80 21.19
N PRO A 259 -64.48 10.24 21.57
CA PRO A 259 -65.01 10.27 22.93
C PRO A 259 -65.52 8.89 23.37
N ALA A 260 -65.00 8.40 24.50
CA ALA A 260 -65.41 7.16 25.13
C ALA A 260 -66.65 7.43 26.00
N VAL A 261 -67.83 7.13 25.46
CA VAL A 261 -69.12 7.27 26.16
C VAL A 261 -69.41 6.06 27.06
N ARG A 262 -68.79 4.91 26.77
CA ARG A 262 -68.90 3.65 27.53
C ARG A 262 -67.53 2.97 27.61
N ALA A 263 -67.41 1.94 28.45
CA ALA A 263 -66.22 1.09 28.45
C ALA A 263 -65.97 0.55 27.04
N PRO A 264 -64.71 0.56 26.56
CA PRO A 264 -64.40 0.14 25.20
C PRO A 264 -64.71 -1.35 25.02
N GLU A 265 -65.61 -1.66 24.09
CA GLU A 265 -65.84 -3.03 23.63
C GLU A 265 -64.81 -3.33 22.53
N ILE A 266 -63.99 -4.36 22.73
CA ILE A 266 -62.99 -4.78 21.74
C ILE A 266 -63.73 -5.56 20.65
N SER A 267 -64.23 -4.85 19.63
CA SER A 267 -64.82 -5.48 18.44
C SER A 267 -63.77 -5.60 17.33
N ILE A 268 -63.39 -6.83 16.99
CA ILE A 268 -62.43 -7.15 15.91
C ILE A 268 -63.19 -7.37 14.59
N GLU A 269 -64.26 -6.60 14.34
CA GLU A 269 -65.02 -6.68 13.09
C GLU A 269 -64.39 -5.73 12.04
N LEU A 270 -64.05 -6.29 10.87
CA LEU A 270 -63.34 -5.58 9.80
C LEU A 270 -64.09 -4.34 9.30
N GLU A 271 -65.42 -4.39 9.27
CA GLU A 271 -66.28 -3.29 8.86
C GLU A 271 -66.22 -2.10 9.85
N THR A 272 -66.20 -2.40 11.15
CA THR A 272 -66.04 -1.41 12.22
C THR A 272 -64.68 -0.75 12.17
N ILE A 273 -63.61 -1.54 11.94
CA ILE A 273 -62.24 -1.04 11.80
C ILE A 273 -62.12 -0.12 10.58
N LEU A 274 -62.65 -0.52 9.44
CA LEU A 274 -62.61 0.27 8.21
C LEU A 274 -63.42 1.57 8.35
N GLY A 275 -64.59 1.51 9.00
CA GLY A 275 -65.39 2.69 9.33
C GLY A 275 -64.68 3.67 10.28
N HIS A 276 -63.88 3.16 11.23
CA HIS A 276 -63.07 4.01 12.11
C HIS A 276 -61.90 4.67 11.37
N ILE A 277 -61.25 3.94 10.45
CA ILE A 277 -60.15 4.46 9.62
C ILE A 277 -60.64 5.52 8.62
N LEU A 278 -61.79 5.31 7.96
CA LEU A 278 -62.38 6.23 6.97
C LEU A 278 -63.17 7.39 7.58
N SER A 279 -63.31 7.44 8.90
CA SER A 279 -63.91 8.59 9.60
C SER A 279 -63.01 9.83 9.50
N PHE A 280 -63.58 11.04 9.58
CA PHE A 280 -62.79 12.29 9.60
C PHE A 280 -61.70 12.29 10.67
N LYS A 281 -62.00 11.71 11.85
CA LYS A 281 -61.06 11.52 12.94
C LYS A 281 -59.95 10.54 12.56
N GLY A 282 -60.30 9.39 11.99
CA GLY A 282 -59.34 8.38 11.52
C GLY A 282 -58.42 8.95 10.44
N ALA A 283 -58.96 9.74 9.52
CA ALA A 283 -58.18 10.45 8.50
C ALA A 283 -57.18 11.43 9.13
N LEU A 284 -57.60 12.26 10.09
CA LEU A 284 -56.70 13.19 10.78
C LEU A 284 -55.59 12.46 11.55
N LEU A 285 -55.95 11.41 12.30
CA LEU A 285 -54.98 10.58 13.02
C LEU A 285 -54.02 9.87 12.05
N GLY A 286 -54.52 9.41 10.92
CA GLY A 286 -53.76 8.76 9.85
C GLY A 286 -52.74 9.70 9.23
N VAL A 287 -53.11 10.96 8.97
CA VAL A 287 -52.18 11.98 8.47
C VAL A 287 -51.04 12.23 9.47
N ILE A 288 -51.36 12.43 10.76
CA ILE A 288 -50.35 12.65 11.80
C ILE A 288 -49.45 11.41 11.95
N SER A 289 -50.04 10.22 11.94
CA SER A 289 -49.29 8.96 12.06
C SER A 289 -48.35 8.74 10.89
N THR A 290 -48.82 9.03 9.67
CA THR A 290 -48.02 8.91 8.45
C THR A 290 -46.88 9.92 8.49
N ALA A 291 -47.15 11.18 8.81
CA ALA A 291 -46.13 12.22 8.92
C ALA A 291 -45.04 11.84 9.93
N PHE A 292 -45.44 11.38 11.13
CA PHE A 292 -44.50 10.94 12.15
C PHE A 292 -43.68 9.71 11.70
N THR A 293 -44.33 8.72 11.09
CA THR A 293 -43.66 7.51 10.58
C THR A 293 -42.63 7.85 9.50
N VAL A 294 -42.96 8.75 8.58
CA VAL A 294 -42.03 9.22 7.53
C VAL A 294 -40.82 9.91 8.14
N ILE A 295 -41.02 10.76 9.15
CA ILE A 295 -39.91 11.42 9.87
C ILE A 295 -38.99 10.38 10.51
N VAL A 296 -39.54 9.43 11.26
CA VAL A 296 -38.76 8.34 11.88
C VAL A 296 -38.03 7.50 10.82
N ALA A 297 -38.67 7.21 9.70
CA ALA A 297 -38.08 6.45 8.60
C ALA A 297 -36.89 7.18 7.94
N ILE A 298 -36.96 8.50 7.78
CA ILE A 298 -35.83 9.31 7.28
C ILE A 298 -34.63 9.21 8.23
N PHE A 299 -34.86 9.32 9.54
CA PHE A 299 -33.78 9.19 10.52
C PHE A 299 -33.22 7.76 10.58
N TYR A 300 -34.08 6.75 10.45
CA TYR A 300 -33.67 5.35 10.42
C TYR A 300 -32.80 5.03 9.20
N THR A 301 -33.18 5.50 8.01
CA THR A 301 -32.42 5.28 6.77
C THR A 301 -31.09 6.03 6.81
N THR A 302 -31.09 7.27 7.30
CA THR A 302 -29.87 8.06 7.50
C THR A 302 -28.91 7.34 8.43
N HIS A 303 -29.39 6.86 9.59
CA HIS A 303 -28.58 6.12 10.57
C HIS A 303 -27.99 4.83 9.99
N SER A 304 -28.81 4.06 9.27
CA SER A 304 -28.38 2.80 8.67
C SER A 304 -27.35 2.97 7.55
N GLY A 305 -27.31 4.16 6.93
CA GLY A 305 -26.36 4.52 5.89
C GLY A 305 -25.00 5.03 6.39
N MET A 306 -24.84 5.26 7.70
CA MET A 306 -23.57 5.69 8.31
C MET A 306 -22.59 4.52 8.50
N LYS A 307 -22.24 3.85 7.40
CA LYS A 307 -21.31 2.72 7.38
C LYS A 307 -20.13 3.01 6.49
N TYR A 308 -18.95 2.56 6.89
CA TYR A 308 -17.75 2.72 6.10
C TYR A 308 -17.73 1.71 4.94
N SER A 309 -17.26 2.15 3.77
CA SER A 309 -17.07 1.28 2.60
C SER A 309 -15.96 0.28 2.91
N ARG A 310 -16.20 -1.01 2.64
CA ARG A 310 -15.20 -2.06 2.86
C ARG A 310 -13.95 -1.84 2.02
N ASN A 311 -14.11 -1.41 0.77
CA ASN A 311 -12.98 -1.12 -0.11
C ASN A 311 -12.08 -0.04 0.49
N ASP A 312 -12.68 1.04 0.99
CA ASP A 312 -11.94 2.17 1.58
C ASP A 312 -11.19 1.72 2.85
N LEU A 313 -11.78 0.83 3.65
CA LEU A 313 -11.12 0.25 4.84
C LEU A 313 -10.00 -0.73 4.46
N ASP A 314 -10.17 -1.51 3.39
CA ASP A 314 -9.14 -2.41 2.88
C ASP A 314 -7.94 -1.62 2.34
N GLU A 315 -8.18 -0.53 1.61
CA GLU A 315 -7.13 0.40 1.18
C GLU A 315 -6.45 1.08 2.37
N LEU A 316 -7.24 1.55 3.35
CA LEU A 316 -6.69 2.11 4.59
C LEU A 316 -5.81 1.09 5.33
N THR A 317 -6.22 -0.18 5.34
CA THR A 317 -5.46 -1.29 5.94
C THR A 317 -4.13 -1.49 5.24
N LYS A 318 -4.09 -1.45 3.90
CA LYS A 318 -2.82 -1.57 3.16
C LYS A 318 -1.83 -0.48 3.56
N ILE A 319 -2.30 0.77 3.65
CA ILE A 319 -1.44 1.92 3.97
C ILE A 319 -1.04 2.01 5.45
N THR A 320 -1.55 1.13 6.33
CA THR A 320 -1.01 1.01 7.70
C THR A 320 0.41 0.44 7.73
N ASN A 321 0.86 -0.19 6.65
CA ASN A 321 2.23 -0.65 6.52
C ASN A 321 3.04 0.32 5.67
N ALA A 322 3.98 1.04 6.27
CA ALA A 322 4.84 1.98 5.54
C ALA A 322 5.57 1.32 4.36
N LYS A 323 5.91 0.02 4.44
CA LYS A 323 6.61 -0.72 3.37
C LYS A 323 5.74 -0.94 2.12
N SER A 324 4.43 -0.72 2.19
CA SER A 324 3.54 -0.86 1.02
C SER A 324 3.60 0.34 0.07
N TYR A 325 4.18 1.46 0.49
CA TYR A 325 4.20 2.70 -0.28
C TYR A 325 5.20 2.67 -1.44
N CYS A 326 6.35 2.03 -1.23
CA CYS A 326 7.41 1.93 -2.22
C CYS A 326 8.15 0.60 -2.07
N SER A 327 8.52 -0.02 -3.18
CA SER A 327 9.24 -1.31 -3.20
C SER A 327 10.60 -1.23 -2.50
N PHE A 328 11.25 -0.07 -2.51
CA PHE A 328 12.57 0.14 -1.89
C PHE A 328 12.51 0.32 -0.37
N PHE A 329 11.34 0.65 0.20
CA PHE A 329 11.18 0.79 1.65
C PHE A 329 11.36 -0.52 2.42
N LYS A 330 11.27 -1.68 1.75
CA LYS A 330 11.56 -2.99 2.36
C LYS A 330 13.02 -3.12 2.85
N TYR A 331 13.92 -2.32 2.28
CA TYR A 331 15.35 -2.34 2.61
C TYR A 331 15.73 -1.35 3.72
N VAL A 332 14.86 -0.40 4.06
CA VAL A 332 15.11 0.55 5.15
C VAL A 332 14.91 -0.17 6.48
N LYS A 333 15.96 -0.22 7.32
CA LYS A 333 15.87 -0.84 8.65
C LYS A 333 15.05 0.03 9.58
N ASP A 334 14.15 -0.61 10.34
CA ASP A 334 13.26 0.09 11.27
C ASP A 334 14.00 0.67 12.50
N ASP A 335 15.21 0.18 12.78
CA ASP A 335 16.04 0.47 13.97
C ASP A 335 17.11 1.57 13.78
N GLU A 336 17.39 2.00 12.55
CA GLU A 336 18.44 2.99 12.23
C GLU A 336 17.93 4.44 12.11
N LEU A 337 16.65 4.70 12.46
CA LEU A 337 15.98 6.01 12.34
C LEU A 337 15.13 6.42 13.55
#